data_AF-A0A7C5Z0X0-F1
#
_entry.id   AF-A0A7C5Z0X0-F1
#
_cell.length_a   1.000
_cell.length_b   1.000
_cell.length_c   1.000
_cell.angle_alpha   90.00
_cell.angle_beta   90.00
_cell.angle_gamma   90.00
#
_symmetry.space_group_name_H-M   'P 1'
#
loop_
_entity.id
_entity.type
_entity.pdbx_description
1 polymer ?
#
loop_
_entity_poly.entity_id
_entity_poly.type
_entity_poly.pdbx_seq_one_letter_code
_entity_poly.pdbx_strand_id
1 'polypeptide(L)' 'MSALDKWRRFEEEAREIRRREADWNFIEKQPPRIKAALKYYIEVGDLYVASRIAGLTIEEFNELEEKSWDTKCCVSFFVY' A
#
# COMPACT_ATOMS: atom_id res chain seq x y z
N MET A 1 -5.62 -28.51 2.98
CA MET A 1 -5.72 -27.07 2.66
C MET A 1 -5.72 -26.93 1.16
N SER A 2 -6.77 -26.31 0.60
CA SER A 2 -6.80 -26.03 -0.84
C SER A 2 -5.79 -24.92 -1.16
N ALA A 3 -5.38 -24.79 -2.43
CA ALA A 3 -4.51 -23.69 -2.85
C ALA A 3 -5.15 -22.31 -2.54
N LEU A 4 -6.47 -22.21 -2.66
CA LEU A 4 -7.27 -21.00 -2.42
C LEU A 4 -7.17 -20.50 -0.97
N ASP A 5 -7.17 -21.41 0.00
CA ASP A 5 -7.04 -21.07 1.42
C ASP A 5 -5.68 -20.44 1.76
N LYS A 6 -4.63 -20.89 1.06
CA LYS A 6 -3.27 -20.36 1.25
C LYS A 6 -3.18 -18.93 0.73
N TRP A 7 -3.69 -18.67 -0.48
CA TRP A 7 -3.67 -17.33 -1.07
C TRP A 7 -4.44 -16.32 -0.22
N ARG A 8 -5.63 -16.67 0.29
CA ARG A 8 -6.39 -15.80 1.19
C ARG A 8 -5.59 -15.43 2.44
N ARG A 9 -4.90 -16.40 3.04
CA ARG A 9 -4.09 -16.16 4.23
C ARG A 9 -2.90 -15.23 3.93
N PHE A 10 -2.24 -15.42 2.79
CA PHE A 10 -1.17 -14.52 2.36
C PHE A 10 -1.68 -13.10 2.10
N GLU A 11 -2.86 -12.93 1.50
CA GLU A 11 -3.48 -11.60 1.32
C GLU A 11 -3.83 -10.92 2.65
N GLU A 12 -4.32 -11.67 3.63
CA GLU A 12 -4.60 -11.17 4.98
C GLU A 12 -3.31 -10.74 5.70
N GLU A 13 -2.29 -11.60 5.68
CA GLU A 13 -0.96 -11.31 6.27
C GLU A 13 -0.33 -10.07 5.61
N ALA A 14 -0.45 -9.94 4.28
CA ALA A 14 0.00 -8.77 3.53
C ALA A 14 -0.67 -7.47 3.96
N ARG A 15 -1.99 -7.51 4.12
CA ARG A 15 -2.80 -6.38 4.54
C ARG A 15 -2.43 -5.95 5.96
N GLU A 16 -2.19 -6.90 6.85
CA GLU A 16 -1.74 -6.62 8.21
C GLU A 16 -0.37 -5.96 8.24
N ILE A 17 0.59 -6.47 7.47
CA ILE A 17 1.93 -5.89 7.35
C ILE A 17 1.84 -4.45 6.84
N ARG A 18 1.10 -4.20 5.75
CA ARG A 18 0.88 -2.84 5.22
C ARG A 18 0.26 -1.90 6.26
N ARG A 19 -0.72 -2.35 7.05
CA ARG A 19 -1.32 -1.51 8.10
C ARG A 19 -0.35 -1.21 9.24
N ARG A 20 0.50 -2.16 9.60
CA ARG A 20 1.43 -2.05 10.72
C ARG A 20 2.64 -1.17 10.37
N GLU A 21 3.14 -1.29 9.15
CA GLU A 21 4.37 -0.62 8.72
C GLU A 21 4.12 0.77 8.11
N ALA A 22 2.87 1.11 7.79
CA ALA A 22 2.52 2.42 7.27
C ALA A 22 2.72 3.52 8.32
N ASP A 23 3.39 4.61 7.95
CA ASP A 23 3.45 5.80 8.79
C ASP A 23 2.13 6.57 8.71
N TRP A 24 1.21 6.23 9.61
CA TRP A 24 -0.08 6.90 9.74
C TRP A 24 0.07 8.41 10.00
N ASN A 25 1.12 8.85 10.70
CA ASN A 25 1.34 10.28 10.95
C ASN A 25 1.69 11.03 9.67
N PHE A 26 2.45 10.40 8.77
CA PHE A 26 2.74 10.97 7.45
C PHE A 26 1.48 11.02 6.58
N ILE A 27 0.72 9.92 6.52
CA ILE A 27 -0.51 9.81 5.72
C ILE A 27 -1.55 10.84 6.14
N GLU A 28 -1.70 11.09 7.44
CA GLU A 28 -2.70 12.02 7.93
C GLU A 28 -2.40 13.48 7.62
N LYS A 29 -1.12 13.83 7.44
CA LYS A 29 -0.66 15.18 7.06
C LYS A 29 -0.80 15.46 5.56
N GLN A 30 -1.02 14.43 4.74
CA GLN A 30 -1.15 14.59 3.29
C GLN A 30 -2.47 15.25 2.88
N PRO A 31 -2.52 15.89 1.70
CA PRO A 31 -3.76 16.39 1.11
C PRO A 31 -4.85 15.30 1.02
N PRO A 32 -6.14 15.65 1.11
CA PRO A 32 -7.23 14.68 1.23
C PRO A 32 -7.28 13.66 0.08
N ARG A 33 -6.89 14.04 -1.15
CA ARG A 33 -6.83 13.12 -2.30
C ARG A 33 -5.73 12.09 -2.15
N ILE A 34 -4.54 12.53 -1.74
CA ILE A 34 -3.37 11.67 -1.52
C ILE A 34 -3.63 10.74 -0.33
N LYS A 35 -4.17 11.28 0.77
CA LYS A 35 -4.56 10.52 1.96
C LYS A 35 -5.54 9.40 1.62
N ALA A 36 -6.53 9.67 0.76
CA ALA A 36 -7.48 8.65 0.30
C ALA A 36 -6.80 7.55 -0.53
N ALA A 37 -5.89 7.94 -1.44
CA ALA A 37 -5.13 7.00 -2.26
C ALA A 37 -4.23 6.07 -1.42
N LEU A 38 -3.48 6.63 -0.46
CA LEU A 38 -2.60 5.84 0.42
C LEU A 38 -3.40 4.89 1.31
N LYS A 39 -4.54 5.33 1.85
CA LYS A 39 -5.44 4.45 2.62
C LYS A 39 -5.99 3.31 1.78
N TYR A 40 -6.41 3.60 0.55
CA TYR A 40 -6.87 2.59 -0.39
C TYR A 40 -5.78 1.56 -0.70
N TYR A 41 -4.55 2.01 -0.93
CA TYR A 41 -3.42 1.11 -1.19
C TYR A 41 -3.10 0.20 0.01
N ILE A 42 -3.16 0.71 1.24
CA ILE A 42 -2.93 -0.11 2.44
C ILE A 42 -3.98 -1.23 2.55
N GLU A 43 -5.24 -0.94 2.23
CA GLU A 43 -6.34 -1.90 2.31
C GLU A 43 -6.37 -2.92 1.16
N VAL A 44 -6.11 -2.47 -0.07
CA VAL A 44 -6.29 -3.28 -1.29
C VAL A 44 -4.96 -3.75 -1.88
N GLY A 45 -3.92 -2.93 -1.84
CA GLY A 45 -2.61 -3.20 -2.45
C GLY A 45 -2.56 -2.92 -3.96
N ASP A 46 -3.54 -2.20 -4.52
CA ASP A 46 -3.59 -1.87 -5.94
C ASP A 46 -3.02 -0.47 -6.21
N LEU A 47 -1.78 -0.45 -6.68
CA LEU A 47 -1.03 0.77 -7.01
C LEU A 47 -1.65 1.55 -8.18
N TYR A 48 -2.22 0.85 -9.17
CA TYR A 48 -2.80 1.48 -10.34
C TYR A 48 -4.02 2.31 -9.96
N VAL A 49 -4.99 1.70 -9.28
CA VAL A 49 -6.20 2.41 -8.84
C VAL A 49 -5.85 3.52 -7.84
N ALA A 50 -4.91 3.28 -6.94
CA ALA A 50 -4.46 4.29 -5.98
C ALA A 50 -3.86 5.53 -6.67
N SER A 51 -2.98 5.35 -7.66
CA SER A 51 -2.42 6.47 -8.44
C SER A 51 -3.51 7.30 -9.14
N ARG A 52 -4.55 6.64 -9.69
CA ARG A 52 -5.69 7.32 -10.32
C ARG A 52 -6.51 8.14 -9.33
N ILE A 53 -6.69 7.66 -8.10
CA ILE A 53 -7.37 8.40 -7.03
C ILE A 53 -6.55 9.65 -6.65
N ALA A 54 -5.24 9.48 -6.48
CA ALA A 54 -4.31 10.58 -6.20
C ALA A 54 -4.26 11.61 -7.33
N GLY A 55 -4.52 11.18 -8.57
CA GLY A 55 -4.38 12.01 -9.77
C GLY A 55 -2.92 12.19 -10.19
N LEU A 56 -2.06 11.24 -9.81
CA LEU A 56 -0.64 11.19 -10.13
C LEU A 56 -0.37 10.08 -11.14
N THR A 57 0.79 10.11 -11.77
CA THR A 57 1.32 8.95 -12.50
C THR A 57 1.69 7.83 -11.52
N ILE A 58 1.82 6.61 -12.04
CA ILE A 58 2.20 5.43 -11.23
C ILE A 58 3.58 5.64 -10.60
N GLU A 59 4.52 6.22 -11.35
CA GLU A 59 5.88 6.52 -10.89
C GLU A 59 5.87 7.55 -9.75
N GLU A 60 5.18 8.68 -9.92
CA GLU A 60 5.04 9.71 -8.87
C GLU A 60 4.37 9.16 -7.61
N PHE A 61 3.39 8.27 -7.78
CA PHE A 61 2.72 7.64 -6.65
C PHE A 61 3.63 6.62 -5.94
N ASN A 62 4.44 5.87 -6.68
CA ASN A 62 5.41 4.95 -6.11
C ASN A 62 6.48 5.68 -5.28
N GLU A 63 7.00 6.81 -5.77
CA GLU A 63 7.93 7.65 -4.99
C GLU A 63 7.28 8.23 -3.72
N LEU A 64 6.00 8.57 -3.81
CA LEU A 64 5.23 9.08 -2.67
C LEU A 64 5.00 7.99 -1.62
N GLU A 65 4.67 6.77 -2.07
CA GLU A 65 4.56 5.62 -1.19
C GLU A 65 5.88 5.35 -0.50
N GLU A 66 7.01 5.30 -1.20
CA GLU A 66 8.32 5.08 -0.61
C GLU A 66 8.61 6.03 0.57
N LYS A 67 8.16 7.28 0.48
CA LYS A 67 8.27 8.28 1.57
C LYS A 67 7.28 8.07 2.72
N SER A 68 6.18 7.38 2.46
CA SER A 68 5.15 7.01 3.45
C SER A 68 5.53 5.78 4.26
N TRP A 69 6.61 5.07 3.90
CA TRP A 69 7.10 3.88 4.59
C TRP A 69 8.51 4.13 5.14
N ASP A 70 8.79 3.67 6.36
CA ASP A 70 10.09 3.83 7.03
C ASP A 70 11.17 2.84 6.49
N THR A 71 11.22 2.62 5.17
CA THR A 71 12.27 1.87 4.45
C THR A 71 12.41 0.34 4.66
N LYS A 72 11.33 -0.41 4.97
CA LYS A 72 11.43 -1.90 5.05
C LYS A 72 10.41 -2.74 4.27
N CYS A 73 9.26 -2.21 3.84
CA CYS A 73 8.22 -3.05 3.24
C CYS A 73 8.39 -3.32 1.73
N CYS A 74 8.93 -2.35 0.97
CA CYS A 74 8.82 -2.30 -0.50
C CYS A 74 9.39 -3.52 -1.24
N VAL A 75 10.39 -4.21 -0.70
CA VAL A 75 11.06 -5.31 -1.40
C VAL A 75 10.47 -6.67 -1.04
N SER A 76 9.74 -6.77 0.07
CA SER A 76 9.31 -8.08 0.61
C SER A 76 8.01 -8.59 0.02
N PHE A 77 7.20 -7.74 -0.64
CA PHE A 77 5.90 -8.15 -1.16
C PHE A 77 5.85 -8.39 -2.67
N PHE A 78 6.83 -7.90 -3.43
CA PHE A 78 6.87 -8.04 -4.89
C PHE A 78 7.76 -9.21 -5.40
N VAL A 79 8.31 -10.03 -4.50
CA VAL A 79 9.05 -11.25 -4.88
C VAL A 79 8.25 -12.48 -4.44
N TYR A 80 7.29 -12.85 -5.27
CA TYR A 80 6.87 -14.24 -5.48
C TYR A 80 6.97 -14.55 -6.97
#